data_AF-A0A1G1H2G8-F1
#
_entry.id   AF-A0A1G1H2G8-F1
#
_cell.length_a   1.000
_cell.length_b   1.000
_cell.length_c   1.000
_cell.angle_alpha   90.00
_cell.angle_beta   90.00
_cell.angle_gamma   90.00
#
_symmetry.space_group_name_H-M   'P 1'
#
loop_
_entity.id
_entity.type
_entity.pdbx_description
1 polymer ?
#
loop_
_entity_poly.entity_id
_entity_poly.type
_entity_poly.pdbx_seq_one_letter_code
_entity_poly.pdbx_strand_id
1 'polypeptide(L)'
;MDALKVFDTWVEVPGKTLHFDVMTGDQTTALRLANAHLEARGYAAITVTAEECRFCHQEPLALFTEQQQREYRELGGFIVPLSS
;
A
#
# COMPACT_ATOMS: atom_id res chain seq x y z
N MET A 1 -19.71 -9.15 -1.09
CA MET A 1 -18.91 -8.74 0.08
C MET A 1 -17.69 -8.06 -0.49
N ASP A 2 -17.49 -6.78 -0.19
CA ASP A 2 -16.36 -6.04 -0.75
C ASP A 2 -15.07 -6.63 -0.20
N ALA A 3 -14.15 -7.00 -1.10
CA ALA A 3 -12.83 -7.51 -0.76
C ALA A 3 -11.78 -6.55 -1.31
N LEU A 4 -10.73 -6.31 -0.53
CA LEU A 4 -9.55 -5.60 -0.99
C LEU A 4 -8.43 -6.60 -1.27
N LYS A 5 -7.48 -6.19 -2.09
CA LYS A 5 -6.21 -6.89 -2.33
C LYS A 5 -5.14 -6.28 -1.44
N VAL A 6 -4.31 -7.14 -0.88
CA VAL A 6 -3.12 -6.80 -0.11
C VAL A 6 -1.92 -6.88 -1.05
N PHE A 7 -1.18 -5.78 -1.16
CA PHE A 7 0.07 -5.73 -1.91
C PHE A 7 1.23 -5.54 -0.93
N ASP A 8 1.97 -6.62 -0.69
CA ASP A 8 3.16 -6.66 0.14
C ASP A 8 4.27 -5.87 -0.54
N THR A 9 4.75 -4.82 0.12
CA THR A 9 5.66 -3.84 -0.49
C THR A 9 6.95 -3.71 0.28
N TRP A 10 8.06 -4.03 -0.38
CA TRP A 10 9.42 -3.93 0.16
C TRP A 10 10.22 -2.95 -0.69
N VAL A 11 10.70 -1.87 -0.09
CA VAL A 11 11.44 -0.82 -0.82
C VAL A 11 12.73 -0.49 -0.10
N GLU A 12 13.84 -0.53 -0.84
CA GLU A 12 15.12 -0.03 -0.37
C GLU A 12 15.15 1.51 -0.41
N VAL A 13 15.46 2.13 0.73
CA VAL A 13 15.69 3.57 0.85
C VAL A 13 17.07 3.81 1.50
N PRO A 14 17.62 5.05 1.48
CA PRO A 14 18.92 5.30 2.08
C PRO A 14 18.99 4.83 3.54
N GLY A 15 19.82 3.82 3.78
CA GLY A 15 20.14 3.29 5.11
C GLY A 15 19.15 2.28 5.70
N LYS A 16 18.07 1.88 5.00
CA LYS A 16 17.12 0.86 5.48
C LYS A 16 16.19 0.35 4.39
N THR A 17 15.56 -0.79 4.65
CA THR A 17 14.38 -1.26 3.91
C THR A 17 13.11 -0.78 4.59
N LEU A 18 12.14 -0.28 3.82
CA LEU A 18 10.77 -0.05 4.29
C LEU A 18 9.90 -1.25 3.92
N HIS A 19 9.08 -1.70 4.86
CA HIS A 19 8.09 -2.75 4.66
C HIS A 19 6.70 -2.23 5.03
N PHE A 20 5.76 -2.34 4.10
CA PHE A 20 4.37 -1.94 4.31
C PHE A 20 3.44 -2.65 3.32
N ASP A 21 2.17 -2.76 3.68
CA ASP A 21 1.14 -3.24 2.78
C ASP A 21 0.37 -2.09 2.14
N VAL A 22 0.05 -2.23 0.86
CA VAL A 22 -0.91 -1.37 0.16
C VAL A 22 -2.24 -2.10 0.05
N MET A 23 -3.29 -1.50 0.61
CA MET A 23 -4.62 -2.10 0.70
C MET A 23 -5.53 -1.45 -0.33
N THR A 24 -5.81 -2.10 -1.46
CA THR A 24 -6.52 -1.49 -2.60
C THR A 24 -7.18 -2.52 -3.53
N GLY A 25 -7.81 -2.09 -4.63
CA GLY A 25 -8.52 -2.95 -5.58
C GLY A 25 -7.67 -3.54 -6.71
N ASP A 26 -6.56 -2.90 -7.08
CA ASP A 26 -5.73 -3.31 -8.23
C ASP A 26 -4.28 -2.80 -8.14
N GLN A 27 -3.41 -3.38 -8.98
CA GLN A 27 -1.98 -3.09 -9.01
C GLN A 27 -1.68 -1.63 -9.39
N THR A 28 -2.44 -1.04 -10.31
CA THR A 28 -2.21 0.34 -10.77
C THR A 28 -2.44 1.32 -9.63
N THR A 29 -3.52 1.12 -8.87
CA THR A 29 -3.83 1.90 -7.67
C THR A 29 -2.80 1.64 -6.57
N ALA A 30 -2.34 0.39 -6.43
CA ALA A 30 -1.32 0.05 -5.44
C ALA A 30 -0.01 0.81 -5.67
N LEU A 31 0.49 0.82 -6.91
CA LEU A 31 1.70 1.56 -7.27
C LEU A 31 1.53 3.07 -7.06
N ARG A 32 0.37 3.64 -7.43
CA ARG A 32 0.09 5.06 -7.19
C ARG A 32 0.16 5.40 -5.70
N LEU A 33 -0.48 4.60 -4.85
CA LEU A 33 -0.52 4.83 -3.41
C LEU A 33 0.86 4.61 -2.76
N ALA A 34 1.60 3.57 -3.17
CA ALA A 34 2.95 3.31 -2.67
C ALA A 34 3.94 4.44 -3.00
N ASN A 35 3.92 4.94 -4.24
CA ASN A 35 4.78 6.04 -4.65
C ASN A 35 4.43 7.35 -3.93
N ALA A 36 3.14 7.68 -3.80
CA ALA A 36 2.70 8.83 -3.01
C ALA A 36 3.12 8.73 -1.53
N HIS A 37 3.11 7.51 -0.97
CA HIS A 37 3.53 7.24 0.39
C HIS A 37 5.04 7.43 0.62
N LEU A 38 5.87 7.12 -0.38
CA LEU A 38 7.31 7.42 -0.37
C LEU A 38 7.59 8.91 -0.54
N GLU A 39 6.89 9.57 -1.46
CA GLU A 39 7.01 11.02 -1.67
C GLU A 39 6.69 11.79 -0.39
N ALA A 40 5.60 11.44 0.30
CA ALA A 40 5.22 12.04 1.58
C ALA A 40 6.24 11.82 2.72
N ARG A 41 7.14 10.83 2.58
CA ARG A 41 8.26 10.55 3.49
C ARG A 41 9.57 11.23 3.08
N GLY A 42 9.57 11.96 1.96
CA GLY A 42 10.77 12.60 1.41
C GLY A 42 11.59 11.74 0.46
N TYR A 43 11.06 10.60 0.00
CA TYR A 43 11.73 9.66 -0.91
C TYR A 43 11.24 9.78 -2.36
N ALA A 44 10.95 11.01 -2.83
CA ALA A 44 10.37 11.26 -4.16
C ALA A 44 11.23 10.77 -5.36
N ALA A 45 12.54 10.57 -5.15
CA ALA A 45 13.45 10.05 -6.17
C ALA A 45 13.40 8.51 -6.32
N ILE A 46 12.71 7.82 -5.41
CA ILE A 46 12.59 6.36 -5.40
C ILE A 46 11.23 5.98 -5.95
N THR A 47 11.23 5.15 -7.00
CA THR A 47 10.00 4.68 -7.64
C THR A 47 9.72 3.25 -7.20
N VAL A 48 8.53 3.01 -6.66
CA VAL A 48 7.99 1.67 -6.42
C VAL A 48 7.44 1.12 -7.72
N THR A 49 7.89 -0.06 -8.12
CA THR A 49 7.37 -0.81 -9.27
C THR A 49 6.63 -2.06 -8.82
N ALA A 50 6.16 -2.87 -9.77
CA ALA A 50 5.54 -4.16 -9.47
C ALA A 50 6.54 -5.19 -8.91
N GLU A 51 7.85 -4.94 -9.01
CA GLU A 51 8.88 -5.78 -8.39
C GLU A 51 8.86 -5.61 -6.85
N GLU A 52 8.75 -4.37 -6.38
CA GLU A 52 8.69 -4.04 -4.95
C GLU A 52 7.29 -4.28 -4.36
N CYS A 53 6.22 -3.91 -5.08
CA CYS A 53 4.83 -3.92 -4.61
C CYS A 53 4.07 -5.10 -5.23
N ARG A 54 3.97 -6.20 -4.50
CA ARG A 54 3.51 -7.49 -5.05
C ARG A 54 2.19 -7.92 -4.44
N PHE A 55 1.27 -8.35 -5.28
CA PHE A 55 0.02 -8.95 -4.82
C PHE A 55 0.31 -10.17 -3.93
N CYS A 56 -0.27 -10.19 -2.73
CA CYS A 56 -0.15 -11.28 -1.76
C CYS A 56 -1.45 -12.09 -1.71
N HIS A 57 -2.54 -11.49 -1.22
CA HIS A 57 -3.84 -12.14 -1.04
C HIS A 57 -4.98 -11.12 -1.05
N GLN A 58 -6.21 -11.60 -0.79
CA GLN A 58 -7.40 -10.77 -0.62
C GLN A 58 -7.97 -10.92 0.78
N GLU A 59 -8.53 -9.83 1.30
CA GLU A 59 -9.23 -9.80 2.59
C GLU A 59 -10.59 -9.12 2.47
N PRO A 60 -11.62 -9.55 3.21
CA PRO A 60 -12.88 -8.83 3.29
C PRO A 60 -12.64 -7.42 3.88
N LEU A 61 -13.10 -6.39 3.17
CA LEU A 61 -12.98 -4.99 3.61
C LEU A 61 -13.62 -4.75 4.98
N ALA A 62 -14.63 -5.55 5.34
CA ALA A 62 -15.33 -5.49 6.62
C ALA A 62 -14.45 -5.88 7.84
N LEU A 63 -13.27 -6.48 7.64
CA LEU A 63 -12.35 -6.80 8.73
C LEU A 63 -11.53 -5.59 9.21
N PHE A 64 -11.53 -4.49 8.45
CA PHE A 64 -10.76 -3.28 8.76
C PHE A 64 -11.59 -2.25 9.52
N THR A 65 -10.91 -1.29 10.15
CA THR A 65 -11.56 -0.22 10.90
C THR A 65 -12.48 0.63 10.01
N GLU A 66 -13.52 1.25 10.59
CA GLU A 66 -14.40 2.13 9.82
C GLU A 66 -13.65 3.27 9.11
N GLN A 67 -12.56 3.77 9.72
CA GLN A 67 -11.72 4.77 9.10
C GLN A 67 -11.05 4.24 7.83
N GLN A 68 -10.41 3.06 7.89
CA GLN A 68 -9.79 2.42 6.73
C GLN A 68 -10.82 2.09 5.64
N GLN A 69 -12.02 1.67 6.04
CA GLN A 69 -13.11 1.45 5.08
C GLN A 69 -13.54 2.74 4.37
N ARG A 70 -13.56 3.89 5.07
CA ARG A 70 -13.80 5.20 4.46
C ARG A 70 -12.66 5.61 3.53
N GLU A 71 -11.41 5.51 3.98
CA GLU A 71 -10.23 5.82 3.16
C GLU A 71 -10.19 4.97 1.88
N TYR A 72 -10.51 3.68 1.97
CA TYR A 72 -10.63 2.82 0.79
C TYR A 72 -11.66 3.34 -0.22
N ARG A 73 -12.85 3.74 0.26
CA ARG A 73 -13.95 4.23 -0.59
C ARG A 73 -13.65 5.60 -1.19
N GLU A 74 -12.93 6.46 -0.47
CA GLU A 74 -12.68 7.85 -0.88
C GLU A 74 -11.39 8.01 -1.70
N LEU A 75 -10.32 7.30 -1.32
CA LEU A 75 -8.98 7.46 -1.89
C LEU A 75 -8.55 6.26 -2.76
N GLY A 76 -9.37 5.21 -2.78
CA GLY A 76 -9.10 3.95 -3.48
C GLY A 76 -8.21 2.98 -2.70
N GLY A 77 -7.79 3.31 -1.48
CA GLY A 77 -6.99 2.43 -0.65
C GLY A 77 -6.29 3.15 0.50
N PHE A 78 -5.54 2.40 1.31
CA PHE A 78 -4.77 2.90 2.44
C PHE A 78 -3.47 2.09 2.62
N ILE A 79 -2.56 2.59 3.46
CA ILE A 79 -1.27 1.95 3.73
C ILE A 79 -1.25 1.41 5.16
N VAL A 80 -0.77 0.18 5.32
CA VAL A 80 -0.51 -0.42 6.63
C VAL A 80 1.00 -0.54 6.81
N PRO A 81 1.64 0.27 7.68
CA PRO A 81 3.07 0.14 7.95
C PRO A 81 3.33 -1.16 8.69
N LEU A 82 4.37 -1.88 8.29
CA LEU A 82 4.84 -3.09 8.96
C LEU A 82 6.19 -2.80 9.64
N SER A 83 6.44 -3.50 10.73
CA SER A 83 7.69 -3.35 11.50
C SER A 83 8.85 -3.85 10.64
N SER A 84 9.77 -2.95 10.27
CA SER A 84 11.11 -3.27 9.78
C SER A 84 12.09 -3.42 10.92
#